data_AF-A0A7C5TV59-F1
#
_entry.id   AF-A0A7C5TV59-F1
#
_cell.length_a   1.000
_cell.length_b   1.000
_cell.length_c   1.000
_cell.angle_alpha   90.00
_cell.angle_beta   90.00
_cell.angle_gamma   90.00
#
_symmetry.space_group_name_H-M   'P 1'
#
loop_
_entity.id
_entity.type
_entity.pdbx_description
1 polymer ?
#
loop_
_entity_poly.entity_id
_entity_poly.type
_entity_poly.pdbx_seq_one_letter_code
_entity_poly.pdbx_strand_id
1 'polypeptide(L)' 'MAVERHHVLALVLEHATANLDSIHGVKHWARVERNGLWLARRTGAVPWLVTLFALFHDSQRLNDAHDPDHGPRAA' A
#
# COMPACT_ATOMS: atom_id res chain seq x y z
N MET A 1 13.92 11.07 -9.80
CA MET A 1 12.65 11.14 -10.55
C MET A 1 11.53 11.16 -9.53
N ALA A 2 10.70 12.20 -9.52
CA ALA A 2 9.57 12.28 -8.62
C ALA A 2 8.45 11.41 -9.20
N VAL A 3 8.12 10.31 -8.53
CA VAL A 3 6.95 9.51 -8.87
C VAL A 3 5.75 10.22 -8.23
N GLU A 4 4.82 10.70 -9.04
CA GLU A 4 3.63 11.39 -8.56
C GLU A 4 2.71 10.41 -7.83
N ARG A 5 2.59 10.56 -6.50
CA ARG A 5 1.81 9.68 -5.63
C ARG A 5 0.38 9.46 -6.13
N HIS A 6 -0.26 10.52 -6.63
CA HIS A 6 -1.64 10.44 -7.16
C HIS A 6 -1.73 9.56 -8.40
N HIS A 7 -0.72 9.61 -9.28
CA HIS A 7 -0.68 8.77 -10.48
C HIS A 7 -0.49 7.30 -10.11
N VAL A 8 0.41 7.00 -9.17
CA VAL A 8 0.58 5.62 -8.67
C VAL A 8 -0.67 5.11 -7.98
N LEU A 9 -1.28 5.92 -7.11
CA LEU A 9 -2.51 5.52 -6.44
C LEU A 9 -3.61 5.22 -7.46
N ALA A 10 -3.77 6.04 -8.50
CA ALA A 10 -4.74 5.76 -9.57
C ALA A 10 -4.48 4.42 -10.26
N LEU A 11 -3.23 4.13 -10.63
CA LEU A 11 -2.84 2.85 -11.24
C LEU A 11 -3.06 1.66 -10.31
N VAL A 12 -2.76 1.79 -9.03
CA VAL A 12 -3.01 0.73 -8.05
C VAL A 12 -4.51 0.49 -7.88
N LEU A 13 -5.31 1.54 -7.78
CA LEU A 13 -6.76 1.43 -7.64
C LEU A 13 -7.41 0.79 -8.88
N GLU A 14 -6.91 1.11 -10.08
CA GLU A 14 -7.39 0.51 -11.34
C GLU A 14 -7.23 -1.03 -11.36
N HIS A 15 -6.19 -1.55 -10.70
CA HIS A 15 -5.86 -2.98 -10.72
C HIS A 15 -6.12 -3.70 -9.39
N ALA A 16 -6.66 -3.01 -8.38
CA ALA A 16 -6.85 -3.60 -7.05
C ALA A 16 -7.96 -4.65 -7.07
N THR A 17 -7.70 -5.82 -6.47
CA THR A 17 -8.75 -6.81 -6.15
C THR A 17 -9.33 -6.59 -4.76
N ALA A 18 -8.65 -5.80 -3.92
CA ALA A 18 -9.02 -5.58 -2.53
C ALA A 18 -10.34 -4.83 -2.39
N ASN A 19 -11.11 -5.19 -1.36
CA ASN A 19 -12.24 -4.38 -0.90
C ASN A 19 -11.71 -3.08 -0.29
N LEU A 20 -11.89 -1.96 -1.01
CA LEU A 20 -11.34 -0.65 -0.66
C LEU A 20 -11.94 -0.05 0.62
N ASP A 21 -13.11 -0.53 1.04
CA ASP A 21 -13.79 -0.10 2.27
C ASP A 21 -13.54 -1.02 3.48
N SER A 22 -12.77 -2.08 3.28
CA SER A 22 -12.42 -3.04 4.33
C SER A 22 -11.46 -2.45 5.38
N ILE A 23 -11.19 -3.25 6.43
CA ILE A 23 -10.18 -2.90 7.44
C ILE A 23 -8.76 -2.81 6.85
N HIS A 24 -8.50 -3.46 5.70
CA HIS A 24 -7.25 -3.39 4.93
C HIS A 24 -7.37 -2.52 3.66
N GLY A 25 -8.43 -1.72 3.52
CA GLY A 25 -8.67 -0.87 2.34
C GLY A 25 -7.85 0.42 2.30
N VAL A 26 -8.25 1.39 1.48
CA VAL A 26 -7.45 2.61 1.21
C VAL A 26 -7.13 3.44 2.45
N LYS A 27 -8.02 3.41 3.45
CA LYS A 27 -7.79 4.08 4.75
C LYS A 27 -6.65 3.43 5.52
N HIS A 28 -6.48 2.12 5.43
CA HIS A 28 -5.36 1.38 5.99
C HIS A 28 -4.06 1.72 5.27
N TRP A 29 -4.05 1.68 3.95
CA TRP A 29 -2.86 2.04 3.14
C TRP A 29 -2.34 3.44 3.48
N ALA A 30 -3.24 4.42 3.62
CA ALA A 30 -2.87 5.78 4.04
C ALA A 30 -2.26 5.84 5.45
N ARG A 31 -2.73 5.02 6.40
CA ARG A 31 -2.13 4.92 7.74
C ARG A 31 -0.74 4.27 7.69
N VAL A 32 -0.58 3.22 6.89
CA VAL A 32 0.72 2.55 6.66
C VAL A 32 1.72 3.55 6.08
N GLU A 33 1.34 4.30 5.04
CA GLU A 33 2.18 5.32 4.44
C GLU A 33 2.58 6.39 5.46
N ARG A 34 1.61 6.97 6.18
CA ARG A 34 1.86 8.02 7.18
C ARG A 34 2.85 7.55 8.24
N ASN A 35 2.64 6.36 8.80
CA ASN A 35 3.50 5.81 9.84
C ASN A 35 4.88 5.44 9.27
N GLY A 36 4.93 4.86 8.08
CA GLY A 36 6.17 4.53 7.38
C GLY A 36 7.02 5.76 7.09
N LEU A 37 6.42 6.86 6.60
CA LEU A 37 7.14 8.11 6.35
C LEU A 37 7.65 8.75 7.64
N TRP A 38 6.91 8.61 8.75
CA TRP A 38 7.38 9.04 10.07
C TRP A 38 8.60 8.22 10.54
N LEU A 39 8.61 6.91 10.29
CA LEU A 39 9.72 6.01 10.59
C LEU A 39 10.93 6.29 9.68
N ALA A 40 10.71 6.53 8.39
CA ALA A 40 11.76 6.79 7.40
C ALA A 40 12.68 7.95 7.81
N ARG A 41 12.10 9.00 8.40
CA ARG A 41 12.85 10.15 8.96
C ARG A 41 13.82 9.78 10.09
N ARG A 42 13.64 8.62 10.73
CA ARG A 42 14.43 8.14 11.89
C ARG A 42 15.35 6.98 11.55
N THR A 43 14.95 6.16 10.58
CA THR A 43 15.69 4.95 10.19
C THR A 43 16.59 5.16 8.98
N GLY A 44 16.40 6.26 8.24
CA GLY A 44 17.07 6.47 6.96
C GLY A 44 16.45 5.68 5.81
N ALA A 45 15.27 5.07 6.01
CA ALA A 45 14.55 4.40 4.93
C ALA A 45 14.19 5.41 3.82
N VAL A 46 14.19 4.92 2.58
CA VAL A 46 13.97 5.75 1.39
C VAL A 46 12.47 6.13 1.29
N PRO A 47 12.08 7.42 1.41
CA PRO A 47 10.68 7.80 1.55
C PRO A 47 9.78 7.39 0.38
N TRP A 48 10.26 7.50 -0.86
CA TRP A 48 9.44 7.14 -2.03
C TRP A 48 9.17 5.64 -2.09
N LEU A 49 10.12 4.80 -1.65
CA LEU A 49 9.93 3.35 -1.61
C LEU A 49 8.90 2.96 -0.55
N VAL A 50 8.91 3.65 0.59
CA VAL A 50 7.89 3.48 1.65
C VAL A 50 6.50 3.84 1.14
N THR A 51 6.36 4.93 0.40
CA THR A 51 5.08 5.28 -0.25
C THR A 51 4.64 4.20 -1.23
N LEU A 52 5.52 3.73 -2.12
CA LEU A 52 5.16 2.68 -3.08
C LEU A 52 4.71 1.38 -2.39
N PHE A 53 5.44 0.95 -1.37
CA PHE A 53 5.06 -0.21 -0.56
C PHE A 53 3.67 -0.02 0.06
N ALA A 54 3.45 1.11 0.74
CA ALA A 54 2.19 1.37 1.42
C ALA A 54 0.99 1.37 0.47
N LEU A 55 1.14 1.91 -0.74
CA LEU A 55 0.08 1.89 -1.75
C LEU A 55 -0.18 0.47 -2.30
N PHE A 56 0.86 -0.36 -2.45
CA PHE A 56 0.76 -1.64 -3.15
C PHE A 56 0.44 -2.86 -2.27
N HIS A 57 0.99 -2.94 -1.05
CA HIS A 57 1.09 -4.16 -0.21
C HIS A 57 -0.22 -4.86 0.22
N ASP A 58 -1.38 -4.28 -0.04
CA ASP A 58 -2.67 -4.92 0.26
C ASP A 58 -3.63 -4.80 -0.93
N SER A 59 -3.15 -4.29 -2.08
CA SER A 59 -3.99 -4.01 -3.25
C SER A 59 -4.54 -5.27 -3.91
N GLN A 60 -3.85 -6.40 -3.77
CA GLN A 60 -4.22 -7.69 -4.37
C GLN A 60 -4.77 -8.70 -3.34
N ARG A 61 -5.24 -8.21 -2.19
CA ARG A 61 -5.97 -9.01 -1.21
C ARG A 61 -7.33 -9.44 -1.79
N LEU A 62 -7.74 -10.68 -1.56
CA LEU A 62 -9.07 -11.18 -1.96
C LEU A 62 -10.07 -11.13 -0.81
N ASN A 63 -9.60 -11.30 0.43
CA ASN A 63 -10.42 -11.19 1.63
C ASN A 63 -9.59 -10.87 2.89
N ASP A 64 -10.26 -10.46 3.97
CA ASP A 64 -9.65 -10.13 5.27
C ASP A 64 -9.39 -11.36 6.18
N ALA A 65 -9.77 -12.55 5.73
CA ALA A 65 -9.62 -13.81 6.45
C ALA A 65 -8.45 -14.61 5.87
N HIS A 66 -8.69 -15.88 5.51
CA HIS A 66 -7.66 -16.74 4.93
C HIS A 66 -7.44 -16.38 3.45
N ASP A 67 -6.27 -15.82 3.18
CA ASP A 67 -5.80 -15.48 1.84
C ASP A 67 -4.34 -15.94 1.67
N PRO A 68 -4.10 -17.25 1.46
CA PRO A 68 -2.76 -17.83 1.50
C PRO A 68 -1.84 -17.31 0.40
N ASP A 69 -2.42 -16.90 -0.73
CA ASP A 69 -1.71 -16.39 -1.90
C ASP A 69 -1.59 -14.86 -1.89
N HIS A 70 -1.98 -14.17 -0.80
CA HIS A 70 -1.82 -12.71 -0.66
C HIS A 70 -0.37 -12.28 -0.84
N GLY A 71 0.57 -13.02 -0.21
CA GLY A 71 2.01 -12.76 -0.29
C GLY A 71 2.52 -12.64 -1.72
N PRO A 72 2.41 -13.70 -2.54
CA PRO A 72 2.83 -13.68 -3.93
C PRO A 72 2.12 -12.63 -4.80
N ARG A 73 0.89 -12.22 -4.46
CA ARG A 73 0.15 -11.22 -5.26
C ARG A 73 0.56 -9.79 -4.94
N ALA A 74 0.62 -9.41 -3.66
CA ALA A 74 1.11 -8.12 -3.18
C ALA A 74 0.97 -8.06 -1.63
N ALA A 75 1.96 -8.53 -0.87
CA ALA A 75 2.08 -8.30 0.59
C ALA A 75 3.42 -7.67 1.00
#